data_AF-A0A6G6ALP7-F1
#
_entry.id   AF-A0A6G6ALP7-F1
#
_cell.length_a   1.000
_cell.length_b   1.000
_cell.length_c   1.000
_cell.angle_alpha   90.00
_cell.angle_beta   90.00
_cell.angle_gamma   90.00
#
_symmetry.space_group_name_H-M   'P 1'
#
loop_
_entity.id
_entity.type
_entity.pdbx_description
1 polymer ?
#
loop_
_entity_poly.entity_id
_entity_poly.type
_entity_poly.pdbx_seq_one_letter_code
_entity_poly.pdbx_strand_id
1 'polypeptide(L)'
;MIKLVNSIDKIGFIQTSAVNDLNEPRTLNIFIVDENNQVVSGTETVCFDSDNEDMGKRTRDVTMKLMGTAFNRKNKYVLILENADSATEYGRYPITIDLAFQDDFF
;
A
#
# COMPACT_ATOMS: atom_id res chain seq x y z
N MET A 1 -13.00 0.64 2.61
CA MET A 1 -12.07 -0.04 3.54
C MET A 1 -11.24 -1.02 2.73
N ILE A 2 -9.91 -1.00 2.84
CA ILE A 2 -9.03 -1.90 2.08
C ILE A 2 -8.97 -3.26 2.79
N LYS A 3 -9.08 -4.34 2.02
CA LYS A 3 -9.04 -5.71 2.53
C LYS A 3 -8.07 -6.53 1.69
N LEU A 4 -7.13 -7.21 2.34
CA LEU A 4 -6.25 -8.21 1.73
C LEU A 4 -6.74 -9.59 2.10
N VAL A 5 -6.89 -10.45 1.11
CA VAL A 5 -7.42 -11.83 1.24
C VAL A 5 -6.42 -12.89 0.79
N ASN A 6 -5.33 -12.48 0.14
CA ASN A 6 -4.22 -13.35 -0.24
C ASN A 6 -2.90 -12.85 0.36
N SER A 7 -1.89 -13.73 0.37
CA SER A 7 -0.52 -13.35 0.76
C SER A 7 0.15 -12.38 -0.22
N ILE A 8 -0.37 -12.29 -1.45
CA ILE A 8 0.04 -11.33 -2.47
C ILE A 8 -1.24 -10.75 -3.07
N ASP A 9 -1.47 -9.46 -2.86
CA ASP A 9 -2.64 -8.74 -3.37
C ASP A 9 -2.22 -7.40 -3.98
N LYS A 10 -3.06 -6.84 -4.86
CA LYS A 10 -2.83 -5.53 -5.46
C LYS A 10 -3.67 -4.45 -4.78
N ILE A 11 -3.06 -3.31 -4.54
CA ILE A 11 -3.73 -2.09 -4.08
C ILE A 11 -3.56 -1.01 -5.15
N GLY A 12 -4.67 -0.46 -5.62
CA GLY A 12 -4.68 0.66 -6.58
C GLY A 12 -4.60 2.01 -5.87
N PHE A 13 -3.69 2.86 -6.33
CA PHE A 13 -3.50 4.23 -5.85
C PHE A 13 -3.78 5.20 -6.98
N ILE A 14 -4.53 6.27 -6.69
CA ILE A 14 -4.84 7.31 -7.67
C ILE A 14 -4.07 8.57 -7.30
N GLN A 15 -3.26 9.07 -8.23
CA GLN A 15 -2.62 10.39 -8.10
C GLN A 15 -3.65 11.48 -8.41
N THR A 16 -4.14 12.16 -7.38
CA THR A 16 -5.30 13.07 -7.47
C THR A 16 -5.03 14.33 -8.29
N SER A 17 -3.80 14.81 -8.33
CA SER A 17 -3.38 15.98 -9.13
C SER A 17 -2.35 15.57 -10.17
N ALA A 18 -2.49 16.02 -11.41
CA ALA A 18 -1.47 15.82 -12.44
C ALA A 18 -0.22 16.64 -12.08
N VAL A 19 0.96 16.09 -12.39
CA VAL A 19 2.22 16.81 -12.25
C VAL A 19 2.25 17.99 -13.23
N ASN A 20 2.66 19.15 -12.74
CA ASN A 20 2.83 20.38 -13.51
C ASN A 20 3.75 21.35 -12.73
N ASP A 21 3.83 22.61 -13.17
CA ASP A 21 4.67 23.63 -12.54
C ASP A 21 4.36 23.92 -11.05
N LEU A 22 3.17 23.54 -10.57
CA LEU A 22 2.73 23.74 -9.18
C LEU A 22 2.62 22.43 -8.38
N ASN A 23 2.56 21.28 -9.06
CA ASN A 23 2.40 19.96 -8.47
C ASN A 23 3.63 19.10 -8.81
N GLU A 24 4.55 18.97 -7.88
CA GLU A 24 5.74 18.14 -8.06
C GLU A 24 5.42 16.64 -7.98
N PRO A 25 6.18 15.78 -8.68
CA PRO A 25 6.15 14.34 -8.50
C PRO A 25 6.40 13.94 -7.04
N ARG A 26 5.85 12.78 -6.63
CA ARG A 26 6.11 12.25 -5.28
C ARG A 26 6.49 10.78 -5.34
N THR A 27 7.59 10.43 -4.67
CA THR A 27 7.99 9.03 -4.47
C THR A 27 7.62 8.60 -3.05
N LEU A 28 6.88 7.50 -2.95
CA LEU A 28 6.42 6.96 -1.67
C LEU A 28 6.93 5.55 -1.44
N ASN A 29 7.38 5.26 -0.22
CA ASN A 29 7.53 3.92 0.32
C ASN A 29 6.18 3.47 0.89
N ILE A 30 5.72 2.31 0.44
CA ILE A 30 4.41 1.76 0.79
C ILE A 30 4.63 0.42 1.47
N PHE A 31 4.15 0.29 2.71
CA PHE A 31 4.30 -0.93 3.50
C PHE A 31 3.18 -1.06 4.52
N ILE A 32 3.03 -2.25 5.10
CA ILE A 32 2.01 -2.56 6.09
C ILE A 32 2.68 -2.80 7.43
N VAL A 33 2.12 -2.21 8.48
CA VAL A 33 2.52 -2.47 9.86
C VAL A 33 1.40 -3.11 10.68
N ASP A 34 1.78 -3.86 11.70
CA ASP A 34 0.88 -4.35 12.74
C ASP A 34 0.65 -3.33 13.86
N GLU A 35 -0.04 -3.73 14.92
CA GLU A 35 -0.33 -2.91 16.09
C GLU A 35 0.91 -2.52 16.93
N ASN A 36 2.03 -3.22 16.74
CA ASN A 36 3.31 -2.96 17.39
C ASN A 36 4.25 -2.14 16.49
N ASN A 37 3.76 -1.59 15.38
CA ASN A 37 4.53 -0.91 14.34
C ASN A 37 5.61 -1.80 13.68
N GLN A 38 5.46 -3.13 13.72
CA GLN A 38 6.33 -4.04 12.99
C GLN A 38 5.89 -4.13 11.53
N VAL A 39 6.85 -4.02 10.60
CA VAL A 39 6.57 -4.18 9.17
C VAL A 39 6.25 -5.64 8.86
N VAL A 40 5.08 -5.88 8.29
CA VAL A 40 4.54 -7.22 7.97
C VAL A 40 4.31 -7.44 6.47
N SER A 41 4.88 -6.58 5.63
CA SER A 41 4.87 -6.72 4.17
C SER A 41 6.21 -6.32 3.56
N GLY A 42 6.41 -6.65 2.29
CA GLY A 42 7.41 -5.95 1.47
C GLY A 42 7.17 -4.43 1.49
N THR A 43 8.25 -3.67 1.34
CA THR A 43 8.20 -2.23 1.11
C THR A 43 8.28 -1.98 -0.39
N GLU A 44 7.24 -1.37 -0.94
CA GLU A 44 7.16 -1.04 -2.36
C GLU A 44 7.40 0.46 -2.54
N THR A 45 8.42 0.83 -3.31
CA THR A 45 8.72 2.24 -3.63
C THR A 45 8.08 2.61 -4.97
N VAL A 46 7.22 3.62 -4.96
CA VAL A 46 6.38 3.97 -6.12
C VAL A 46 6.48 5.46 -6.41
N CYS A 47 6.78 5.81 -7.66
CA CYS A 47 6.78 7.19 -8.14
C CYS A 47 5.41 7.57 -8.71
N PHE A 48 4.85 8.67 -8.20
CA PHE A 48 3.63 9.30 -8.68
C PHE A 48 4.03 10.59 -9.43
N ASP A 49 4.28 10.43 -10.71
CA ASP A 49 4.87 11.42 -11.61
C ASP A 49 4.00 11.74 -12.84
N SER A 50 2.76 11.26 -12.87
CA SER A 50 1.96 11.38 -14.08
C SER A 50 1.44 12.80 -14.27
N ASP A 51 1.69 13.36 -15.45
CA ASP A 51 1.19 14.64 -15.94
C ASP A 51 -0.16 14.51 -16.67
N ASN A 52 -0.75 13.31 -16.70
CA ASN A 52 -1.94 13.06 -17.50
C ASN A 52 -3.16 13.74 -16.89
N GLU A 53 -3.87 14.55 -17.67
CA GLU A 53 -5.11 15.20 -17.22
C GLU A 53 -6.19 14.18 -16.84
N ASP A 54 -6.24 13.03 -17.52
CA ASP A 54 -7.18 11.95 -17.24
C ASP A 54 -6.79 11.23 -15.94
N MET A 55 -7.61 11.41 -14.90
CA MET A 55 -7.44 10.79 -13.58
C MET A 55 -7.42 9.25 -13.66
N GLY A 56 -8.16 8.63 -14.59
CA GLY A 56 -8.15 7.17 -14.74
C GLY A 56 -6.77 6.63 -15.14
N LYS A 57 -6.01 7.42 -15.91
CA LYS A 57 -4.64 7.11 -16.34
C LYS A 57 -3.57 7.42 -15.30
N ARG A 58 -3.96 8.05 -14.18
CA ARG A 58 -3.11 8.36 -13.01
C ARG A 58 -3.20 7.30 -11.90
N THR A 59 -3.67 6.10 -12.25
CA THR A 59 -3.74 4.97 -11.32
C THR A 59 -2.44 4.17 -11.37
N ARG A 60 -1.90 3.83 -10.20
CA ARG A 60 -0.76 2.93 -10.02
C ARG A 60 -1.19 1.75 -9.15
N ASP A 61 -1.07 0.55 -9.70
CA ASP A 61 -1.28 -0.68 -8.94
C ASP A 61 0.03 -1.09 -8.26
N VAL A 62 -0.04 -1.38 -6.97
CA VAL A 62 1.10 -1.80 -6.16
C VAL A 62 0.82 -3.21 -5.64
N THR A 63 1.74 -4.13 -5.91
CA THR A 63 1.60 -5.52 -5.47
C THR A 63 2.19 -5.64 -4.07
N MET A 64 1.34 -5.82 -3.08
CA MET A 64 1.75 -5.99 -1.69
C MET A 64 1.94 -7.46 -1.38
N LYS A 65 3.15 -7.84 -0.99
CA LYS A 65 3.46 -9.18 -0.48
C LYS A 65 3.50 -9.15 1.05
N LEU A 66 2.63 -9.92 1.70
CA LEU A 66 2.67 -10.12 3.15
C LEU A 66 3.87 -10.99 3.54
N MET A 67 4.51 -10.64 4.65
CA MET A 67 5.65 -11.36 5.21
C MET A 67 5.26 -11.90 6.59
N GLY A 68 5.02 -13.20 6.67
CA GLY A 68 4.55 -13.87 7.88
C GLY A 68 3.44 -14.87 7.57
N THR A 69 3.02 -15.63 8.58
CA THR A 69 2.03 -16.71 8.42
C THR A 69 0.92 -16.68 9.46
N ALA A 70 0.99 -15.79 10.46
CA ALA A 70 0.05 -15.73 11.58
C ALA A 70 -0.84 -14.48 11.55
N PHE A 71 -1.35 -14.12 10.38
CA PHE A 71 -2.28 -12.99 10.24
C PHE A 71 -3.65 -13.33 10.84
N ASN A 72 -4.21 -12.41 11.62
CA ASN A 72 -5.54 -12.56 12.20
C ASN A 72 -6.37 -11.33 11.90
N ARG A 73 -7.55 -11.51 11.31
CA ARG A 73 -8.49 -10.43 10.97
C ARG A 73 -8.91 -9.54 12.15
N LYS A 74 -8.73 -10.01 13.39
CA LYS A 74 -9.03 -9.25 14.61
C LYS A 74 -7.89 -8.29 15.00
N ASN A 75 -6.68 -8.50 14.49
CA ASN A 75 -5.54 -7.64 14.74
C ASN A 75 -5.67 -6.36 13.92
N LYS A 76 -5.06 -5.28 14.40
CA LYS A 76 -5.02 -4.01 13.69
C LYS A 76 -3.84 -3.99 12.74
N TYR A 77 -4.11 -3.64 11.49
CA TYR A 77 -3.08 -3.42 10.48
C TYR A 77 -3.28 -2.05 9.84
N VAL A 78 -2.17 -1.42 9.48
CA VAL A 78 -2.16 -0.11 8.86
C VAL A 78 -1.26 -0.14 7.65
N LEU A 79 -1.79 0.30 6.51
CA LEU A 79 -1.00 0.64 5.33
C LEU A 79 -0.41 2.03 5.54
N ILE A 80 0.92 2.12 5.51
CA ILE A 80 1.69 3.35 5.64
C ILE A 80 2.20 3.76 4.27
N LEU A 81 2.03 5.05 3.96
CA LEU A 81 2.64 5.73 2.84
C LEU A 81 3.65 6.71 3.45
N GLU A 82 4.91 6.56 3.13
CA GLU A 82 6.01 7.37 3.66
C GLU A 82 6.73 8.07 2.49
N ASN A 83 7.07 9.34 2.63
CA ASN A 83 7.89 10.03 1.63
C ASN A 83 9.27 9.39 1.58
N ALA A 84 9.68 8.90 0.40
CA ALA A 84 10.91 8.13 0.25
C ALA A 84 12.18 8.95 0.58
N ASP A 85 12.14 10.27 0.37
CA ASP A 85 13.30 11.15 0.57
C ASP A 85 13.48 11.59 2.03
N SER A 86 12.39 11.79 2.77
CA SER A 86 12.40 12.38 4.11
C SER A 86 12.02 11.39 5.22
N ALA A 87 11.58 10.18 4.87
CA ALA A 87 11.01 9.19 5.80
C ALA A 87 9.87 9.76 6.67
N THR A 88 9.13 10.74 6.15
CA THR A 88 7.98 11.33 6.85
C THR A 88 6.69 10.67 6.39
N GLU A 89 5.78 10.37 7.32
CA GLU A 89 4.47 9.78 7.00
C GLU A 89 3.68 10.75 6.09
N TYR A 90 3.34 10.27 4.90
CA TYR A 90 2.46 10.95 3.95
C TYR A 90 0.99 10.62 4.24
N GLY A 91 0.72 9.37 4.61
CA GLY A 91 -0.64 8.93 4.95
C GLY A 91 -0.67 7.55 5.58
N ARG A 92 -1.76 7.29 6.29
CA ARG A 92 -1.99 6.01 6.97
C ARG A 92 -3.44 5.58 6.81
N TYR A 93 -3.64 4.30 6.47
CA TYR A 93 -4.96 3.76 6.19
C TYR A 93 -5.16 2.44 6.94
N PRO A 94 -6.22 2.31 7.77
CA PRO A 94 -6.53 1.03 8.39
C PRO A 94 -6.93 0.03 7.31
N ILE A 95 -6.39 -1.18 7.40
CA ILE A 95 -6.69 -2.28 6.49
C ILE A 95 -7.08 -3.54 7.26
N THR A 96 -7.81 -4.44 6.60
CA THR A 96 -8.09 -5.78 7.13
C THR A 96 -7.27 -6.81 6.37
N ILE A 97 -6.60 -7.70 7.09
CA ILE A 97 -6.00 -8.91 6.52
C ILE A 97 -6.89 -10.09 6.91
N ASP A 98 -7.53 -10.71 5.94
CA ASP A 98 -8.48 -11.82 6.11
C ASP A 98 -8.10 -12.93 5.13
N LEU A 99 -6.96 -13.56 5.42
CA LEU A 99 -6.47 -14.69 4.64
C LEU A 99 -7.41 -15.87 4.86
N ALA A 100 -7.93 -16.43 3.76
CA ALA A 100 -8.51 -17.76 3.83
C ALA A 100 -7.38 -18.73 4.17
N PHE A 101 -7.56 -19.58 5.19
CA PHE A 101 -6.64 -20.68 5.43
C PHE A 101 -6.57 -21.52 4.15
N GLN A 102 -5.42 -21.52 3.48
CA GLN A 102 -5.10 -22.51 2.46
C GLN A 102 -4.81 -23.82 3.18
N ASP A 103 -5.86 -24.56 3.55
CA ASP A 103 -5.76 -25.92 4.07
C ASP A 103 -6.24 -26.97 3.05
N ASP A 104 -6.39 -26.60 1.77
CA ASP A 104 -7.01 -27.47 0.75
C ASP A 104 -6.24 -27.54 -0.58
N PHE A 105 -4.92 -27.79 -0.57
CA PHE A 105 -4.23 -28.40 -1.73
C PHE A 105 -3.10 -29.32 -1.25
N PHE A 106 -3.47 -30.48 -0.71
CA PHE A 106 -2.62 -31.68 -0.66
C PHE A 106 -2.62 -32.40 -2.01
#